data_AF-A0A837J4E6-F1
#
_entry.id   AF-A0A837J4E6-F1
#
_cell.length_a   1.000
_cell.length_b   1.000
_cell.length_c   1.000
_cell.angle_alpha   90.00
_cell.angle_beta   90.00
_cell.angle_gamma   90.00
#
_symmetry.space_group_name_H-M   'P 1'
#
loop_
_entity.id
_entity.type
_entity.pdbx_description
1 polymer ?
#
loop_
_entity_poly.entity_id
_entity_poly.type
_entity_poly.pdbx_seq_one_letter_code
_entity_poly.pdbx_strand_id
1 'polypeptide(L)'
;MYPRLKLLHKFLKDEGVIFISIDDAEVTNLTNLCNEIFGSKNFITKFIWQKKKGGGNDSKYVAIEHEYVLMYAKNKEALNGLVEGYTEEYAKRYNQEDADSRYYWDTFKRKSGKQYYPIPCPDGTVLEFDENGNKLSWLRSEVFPALSLSALLQHLFFQLLLQFQKL
;
A
#
# COMPACT_ATOMS: atom_id res chain seq x y z
N MET A 1 -5.81 0.64 33.67
CA MET A 1 -4.93 -0.04 32.69
C MET A 1 -3.45 -0.08 33.09
N TYR A 2 -2.91 1.01 33.66
CA TYR A 2 -1.50 1.17 34.05
C TYR A 2 -0.78 -0.08 34.63
N PRO A 3 -1.25 -0.73 35.72
CA PRO A 3 -0.50 -1.83 36.34
C PRO A 3 -0.35 -3.04 35.40
N ARG A 4 -1.34 -3.30 34.53
CA ARG A 4 -1.31 -4.41 33.57
C ARG A 4 -0.26 -4.15 32.49
N LEU A 5 -0.22 -2.96 31.92
CA LEU A 5 0.76 -2.59 30.89
C LEU A 5 2.18 -2.57 31.45
N LYS A 6 2.36 -2.08 32.68
CA LYS A 6 3.66 -2.09 33.36
C LYS A 6 4.17 -3.51 33.64
N LEU A 7 3.26 -4.42 33.98
CA LEU A 7 3.61 -5.84 34.15
C LEU A 7 3.93 -6.50 32.81
N LEU A 8 3.13 -6.25 31.78
CA LEU A 8 3.34 -6.78 30.43
C LEU A 8 4.70 -6.33 29.86
N HIS A 9 5.06 -5.05 30.04
CA HIS A 9 6.38 -4.53 29.64
C HIS A 9 7.55 -5.34 30.24
N LYS A 10 7.40 -5.88 31.47
CA LYS A 10 8.42 -6.73 32.08
C LYS A 10 8.52 -8.12 31.44
N PHE A 11 7.41 -8.66 30.95
CA PHE A 11 7.36 -9.99 30.32
C PHE A 11 7.71 -9.96 28.83
N LEU A 12 7.60 -8.80 28.19
CA LEU A 12 7.95 -8.66 26.79
C LEU A 12 9.46 -8.82 26.60
N LYS A 13 9.87 -9.58 25.59
CA LYS A 13 11.29 -9.65 25.16
C LYS A 13 11.74 -8.28 24.66
N ASP A 14 13.05 -8.04 24.61
CA ASP A 14 13.61 -6.75 24.18
C ASP A 14 13.27 -6.44 22.72
N GLU A 15 13.31 -7.46 21.85
CA GLU A 15 12.82 -7.44 20.46
C GLU A 15 11.29 -7.56 20.34
N GLY A 16 10.56 -7.64 21.46
CA GLY A 16 9.13 -7.88 21.46
C GLY A 16 8.31 -6.64 21.15
N VAL A 17 7.17 -6.86 20.50
CA VAL A 17 6.17 -5.84 20.18
C VAL A 17 4.84 -6.16 20.83
N ILE A 18 4.07 -5.13 21.12
CA ILE A 18 2.69 -5.22 21.60
C ILE A 18 1.77 -4.50 20.63
N PHE A 19 0.61 -5.12 20.39
CA PHE A 19 -0.51 -4.55 19.66
C PHE A 19 -1.68 -4.36 20.61
N ILE A 20 -2.29 -3.17 20.60
CA ILE A 20 -3.43 -2.87 21.47
C ILE A 20 -4.54 -2.25 20.62
N SER A 21 -5.65 -2.97 20.47
CA SER A 21 -6.87 -2.43 19.87
C SER A 21 -7.54 -1.45 20.82
N ILE A 22 -7.97 -0.30 20.29
CA ILE A 22 -8.63 0.75 21.06
C ILE A 22 -9.56 1.57 20.16
N ASP A 23 -10.66 2.07 20.72
CA ASP A 23 -11.55 2.99 20.05
C ASP A 23 -11.04 4.45 20.13
N ASP A 24 -11.80 5.37 19.56
CA ASP A 24 -11.43 6.79 19.52
C ASP A 24 -11.57 7.49 20.88
N ALA A 25 -12.38 6.95 21.79
CA ALA A 25 -12.64 7.56 23.09
C ALA A 25 -11.38 7.61 23.97
N GLU A 26 -10.58 6.53 23.96
CA GLU A 26 -9.45 6.36 24.87
C GLU A 26 -8.09 6.26 24.17
N VAL A 27 -8.04 6.37 22.83
CA VAL A 27 -6.78 6.25 22.06
C VAL A 27 -5.70 7.22 22.55
N THR A 28 -6.07 8.47 22.84
CA THR A 28 -5.11 9.50 23.30
C THR A 28 -4.57 9.20 24.68
N ASN A 29 -5.45 8.84 25.63
CA ASN A 29 -5.07 8.50 26.99
C ASN A 29 -4.20 7.25 27.02
N LEU A 30 -4.56 6.23 26.26
CA LEU A 30 -3.79 5.00 26.14
C LEU A 30 -2.43 5.25 25.48
N THR A 31 -2.36 6.12 24.47
CA THR A 31 -1.08 6.52 23.84
C THR A 31 -0.16 7.20 24.85
N ASN A 32 -0.67 8.13 25.65
CA ASN A 32 0.10 8.79 26.70
C ASN A 32 0.61 7.80 27.76
N LEU A 33 -0.27 6.87 28.16
CA LEU A 33 0.07 5.81 29.10
C LEU A 33 1.17 4.88 28.55
N CYS A 34 1.06 4.48 27.28
CA CYS A 34 2.08 3.67 26.62
C CYS A 34 3.39 4.45 26.45
N ASN A 35 3.33 5.75 26.17
CA ASN A 35 4.52 6.60 26.09
C ASN A 35 5.24 6.70 27.43
N GLU A 36 4.53 6.71 28.55
CA GLU A 36 5.15 6.68 29.88
C GLU A 36 5.81 5.32 30.19
N ILE A 37 5.15 4.21 29.82
CA ILE A 37 5.60 2.86 30.18
C ILE A 37 6.68 2.34 29.22
N PHE A 38 6.46 2.46 27.92
CA PHE A 38 7.35 1.95 26.86
C PHE A 38 8.31 3.03 26.37
N GLY A 39 8.06 4.32 26.61
CA GLY A 39 8.81 5.43 26.03
C GLY A 39 8.27 5.81 24.64
N SER A 40 8.12 7.11 24.38
CA SER A 40 7.63 7.63 23.09
C SER A 40 8.52 7.23 21.91
N LYS A 41 9.83 7.06 22.12
CA LYS A 41 10.77 6.58 21.09
C LYS A 41 10.47 5.15 20.60
N ASN A 42 9.81 4.35 21.43
CA ASN A 42 9.48 2.96 21.14
C ASN A 42 8.10 2.79 20.49
N PHE A 43 7.40 3.90 20.20
CA PHE A 43 6.23 3.88 19.34
C PHE A 43 6.62 3.49 17.91
N ILE A 44 5.85 2.58 17.31
CA ILE A 44 6.06 2.12 15.93
C ILE A 44 5.03 2.77 15.02
N THR A 45 3.75 2.48 15.24
CA THR A 45 2.67 3.00 14.40
C THR A 45 1.31 2.87 15.07
N LYS A 46 0.31 3.54 14.48
CA LYS A 46 -1.10 3.43 14.82
C LYS A 46 -1.84 3.01 13.55
N PHE A 47 -2.23 1.75 13.50
CA PHE A 47 -3.04 1.23 12.40
C PHE A 47 -4.48 1.73 12.51
N ILE A 48 -5.11 1.96 11.37
CA ILE A 48 -6.53 2.29 11.26
C ILE A 48 -7.24 1.00 10.83
N TRP A 49 -8.10 0.48 11.69
CA TRP A 49 -8.93 -0.69 11.41
C TRP A 49 -10.34 -0.21 11.06
N GLN A 50 -10.78 -0.43 9.82
CA GLN A 50 -12.18 -0.26 9.44
C GLN A 50 -13.08 -1.37 10.04
N LYS A 51 -13.89 -1.05 11.04
CA LYS A 51 -14.79 -2.01 11.71
C LYS A 51 -16.14 -2.19 11.01
N LYS A 52 -16.55 -1.22 10.18
CA LYS A 52 -17.82 -1.25 9.45
C LYS A 52 -17.60 -0.83 7.99
N LYS A 53 -18.35 -1.45 7.08
CA LYS A 53 -18.48 -1.04 5.68
C LYS A 53 -19.91 -0.54 5.46
N GLY A 54 -20.08 0.73 5.11
CA GLY A 54 -21.34 1.21 4.52
C GLY A 54 -22.07 2.33 5.24
N GLY A 55 -21.40 3.13 6.09
CA GLY A 55 -21.92 4.38 6.63
C GLY A 55 -23.28 4.24 7.30
N GLY A 56 -23.33 3.68 8.51
CA GLY A 56 -24.58 3.63 9.27
C GLY A 56 -25.15 5.04 9.48
N ASN A 57 -26.43 5.25 9.14
CA ASN A 57 -27.09 6.56 9.23
C ASN A 57 -27.48 6.97 10.67
N ASP A 58 -27.02 6.21 11.67
CA ASP A 58 -27.42 6.37 13.07
C ASP A 58 -26.52 7.36 13.85
N SER A 59 -25.59 8.03 13.17
CA SER A 59 -24.72 9.03 13.80
C SER A 59 -25.34 10.42 13.77
N LYS A 60 -25.41 11.09 14.92
CA LYS A 60 -25.88 12.48 15.02
C LYS A 60 -24.99 13.49 14.28
N TYR A 61 -23.68 13.23 14.23
CA TYR A 61 -22.69 14.15 13.66
C TYR A 61 -21.91 13.52 12.51
N VAL A 62 -21.07 12.52 12.82
CA VAL A 62 -20.23 11.81 11.84
C VAL A 62 -20.23 10.32 12.18
N ALA A 63 -20.36 9.47 11.16
CA ALA A 63 -20.27 8.03 11.31
C ALA A 63 -18.81 7.61 11.49
N ILE A 64 -18.45 7.18 12.71
CA ILE A 64 -17.12 6.64 13.02
C ILE A 64 -17.11 5.15 12.64
N GLU A 65 -16.42 4.83 11.57
CA GLU A 65 -16.36 3.47 11.00
C GLU A 65 -15.05 2.74 11.26
N HIS A 66 -14.13 3.38 11.98
CA HIS A 66 -12.82 2.83 12.28
C HIS A 66 -12.52 2.80 13.78
N GLU A 67 -11.53 2.00 14.11
CA GLU A 67 -10.85 1.90 15.39
C GLU A 67 -9.34 1.90 15.14
N TYR A 68 -8.57 1.91 16.21
CA TYR A 68 -7.12 1.95 16.12
C TYR A 68 -6.49 0.68 16.69
N VAL A 69 -5.35 0.31 16.13
CA VAL A 69 -4.44 -0.66 16.75
C VAL A 69 -3.11 0.03 16.97
N LEU A 70 -2.76 0.26 18.23
CA LEU A 70 -1.47 0.85 18.61
C LEU A 70 -0.40 -0.22 18.61
N MET A 71 0.78 0.13 18.08
CA MET A 71 1.95 -0.74 18.06
C MET A 71 3.14 -0.09 18.76
N TYR A 72 3.66 -0.78 19.77
CA TYR A 72 4.87 -0.39 20.51
C TYR A 72 5.86 -1.54 20.56
N ALA A 73 7.16 -1.23 20.46
CA ALA A 73 8.21 -2.15 20.86
C ALA A 73 8.55 -2.00 22.34
N LYS A 74 9.16 -3.02 22.94
CA LYS A 74 9.90 -2.84 24.20
C LYS A 74 11.17 -2.02 23.98
N ASN A 75 11.97 -2.43 23.00
CA ASN A 75 13.15 -1.69 22.55
C ASN A 75 13.17 -1.66 21.02
N LYS A 76 12.84 -0.51 20.42
CA LYS A 76 12.80 -0.34 18.98
C LYS A 76 14.17 -0.50 18.31
N GLU A 77 15.25 -0.21 19.03
CA GLU A 77 16.62 -0.36 18.52
C GLU A 77 17.04 -1.84 18.45
N ALA A 78 16.44 -2.71 19.28
CA ALA A 78 16.67 -4.14 19.27
C ALA A 78 15.71 -4.91 18.34
N LEU A 79 14.76 -4.21 17.70
CA LEU A 79 13.76 -4.82 16.85
C LEU A 79 14.35 -5.09 15.46
N ASN A 80 14.35 -6.36 15.06
CA ASN A 80 14.65 -6.72 13.68
C ASN A 80 13.55 -6.20 12.75
N GLY A 81 13.89 -5.92 11.49
CA GLY A 81 12.92 -5.45 10.50
C GLY A 81 11.69 -6.35 10.47
N LEU A 82 10.50 -5.75 10.64
CA LEU A 82 9.21 -6.45 10.57
C LEU A 82 8.73 -6.70 9.13
N VAL A 83 9.52 -6.21 8.16
CA VAL A 83 9.28 -6.46 6.74
C VAL A 83 9.92 -7.79 6.42
N GLU A 84 9.07 -8.75 6.05
CA GLU A 84 9.55 -10.00 5.50
C GLU A 84 9.99 -9.77 4.05
N GLY A 85 11.15 -10.32 3.70
CA GLY A 85 11.58 -10.35 2.30
C GLY A 85 10.61 -11.14 1.45
N TYR A 86 10.61 -10.88 0.14
CA TYR A 86 9.81 -11.69 -0.77
C TYR A 86 10.24 -13.16 -0.69
N THR A 87 9.25 -14.07 -0.63
CA THR A 87 9.52 -15.50 -0.67
C THR A 87 10.21 -15.87 -1.99
N GLU A 88 10.98 -16.97 -2.00
CA GLU A 88 11.58 -17.47 -3.26
C GLU A 88 10.52 -17.75 -4.33
N GLU A 89 9.34 -18.19 -3.91
CA GLU A 89 8.18 -18.37 -4.79
C GLU A 89 7.71 -17.04 -5.41
N TYR A 90 7.66 -15.97 -4.62
CA TYR A 90 7.32 -14.64 -5.13
C TYR A 90 8.43 -14.09 -6.05
N ALA A 91 9.69 -14.38 -5.74
CA ALA A 91 10.84 -13.99 -6.56
C ALA A 91 10.79 -14.64 -7.96
N LYS A 92 10.23 -15.84 -8.12
CA LYS A 92 10.04 -16.48 -9.44
C LYS A 92 9.15 -15.67 -10.39
N ARG A 93 8.29 -14.79 -9.86
CA ARG A 93 7.50 -13.87 -10.69
C ARG A 93 8.42 -12.94 -11.49
N TYR A 94 9.55 -12.53 -10.90
CA TYR A 94 10.57 -11.66 -11.48
C TYR A 94 11.57 -12.49 -12.31
N ASN A 95 11.12 -12.94 -13.48
CA ASN A 95 11.83 -13.88 -14.35
C ASN A 95 12.75 -13.24 -15.40
N GLN A 96 12.79 -11.91 -15.46
CA GLN A 96 13.67 -11.16 -16.35
C GLN A 96 14.73 -10.41 -15.54
N GLU A 97 15.85 -10.04 -16.17
CA GLU A 97 16.96 -9.32 -15.54
C GLU A 97 17.47 -8.21 -16.46
N ASP A 98 17.70 -7.02 -15.89
CA ASP A 98 18.36 -5.89 -16.57
C ASP A 98 19.64 -5.50 -15.83
N ALA A 99 20.31 -4.43 -16.29
CA ALA A 99 21.57 -3.98 -15.70
C ALA A 99 21.47 -3.57 -14.22
N ASP A 100 20.27 -3.30 -13.69
CA ASP A 100 20.07 -2.88 -12.30
C ASP A 100 19.43 -3.97 -11.42
N SER A 101 18.49 -4.78 -11.93
CA SER A 101 17.72 -5.72 -11.09
C SER A 101 16.83 -6.69 -11.89
N ARG A 102 16.23 -7.65 -11.18
CA ARG A 102 15.19 -8.54 -11.72
C ARG A 102 13.86 -7.83 -11.88
N TYR A 103 13.13 -8.17 -12.94
CA TYR A 103 11.82 -7.61 -13.26
C TYR A 103 10.87 -8.65 -13.86
N TYR A 104 9.60 -8.28 -14.01
CA TYR A 104 8.62 -9.04 -14.79
C TYR A 104 7.71 -8.12 -15.58
N TRP A 105 7.13 -8.67 -16.64
CA TRP A 105 6.11 -7.99 -17.43
C TRP A 105 4.77 -8.03 -16.72
N ASP A 106 4.36 -6.91 -16.10
CA ASP A 106 3.01 -6.77 -15.58
C ASP A 106 2.04 -6.38 -16.69
N THR A 107 0.82 -6.94 -16.65
CA THR A 107 -0.16 -6.70 -17.69
C THR A 107 -0.78 -5.31 -17.51
N PHE A 108 -0.53 -4.43 -18.49
CA PHE A 108 -1.09 -3.09 -18.51
C PHE A 108 -2.62 -3.10 -18.69
N LYS A 109 -3.12 -4.07 -19.48
CA LYS A 109 -4.54 -4.36 -19.70
C LYS A 109 -5.16 -5.00 -18.46
N ARG A 110 -6.18 -4.35 -17.89
CA ARG A 110 -6.97 -4.87 -16.76
C ARG A 110 -8.40 -5.14 -17.22
N LYS A 111 -8.99 -6.22 -16.68
CA LYS A 111 -10.41 -6.56 -16.90
C LYS A 111 -11.37 -5.72 -16.04
N SER A 112 -10.88 -5.02 -15.02
CA SER A 112 -11.73 -4.37 -13.99
C SER A 112 -11.06 -3.16 -13.33
N GLY A 113 -10.74 -2.14 -14.12
CA GLY A 113 -10.15 -0.87 -13.67
C GLY A 113 -11.14 0.28 -13.68
N LYS A 114 -10.64 1.49 -13.43
CA LYS A 114 -11.45 2.73 -13.43
C LYS A 114 -11.21 3.62 -14.66
N GLN A 115 -10.22 3.29 -15.49
CA GLN A 115 -9.78 4.12 -16.60
C GLN A 115 -10.06 3.40 -17.92
N TYR A 116 -11.02 3.91 -18.69
CA TYR A 116 -11.47 3.33 -19.96
C TYR A 116 -11.26 4.37 -21.06
N TYR A 117 -10.33 4.12 -21.97
CA TYR A 117 -10.13 4.94 -23.16
C TYR A 117 -9.52 4.10 -24.29
N PRO A 118 -9.91 4.35 -25.55
CA PRO A 118 -9.32 3.68 -26.71
C PRO A 118 -7.86 4.11 -26.88
N ILE A 119 -6.98 3.15 -27.15
CA ILE A 119 -5.58 3.44 -27.50
C ILE A 119 -5.39 3.16 -29.00
N PRO A 120 -5.15 4.19 -29.83
CA PRO A 120 -4.79 3.99 -31.23
C PRO A 120 -3.36 3.43 -31.31
N CYS A 121 -3.22 2.28 -31.96
CA CYS A 121 -1.94 1.63 -32.15
C CYS A 121 -1.26 2.13 -33.43
N PRO A 122 0.08 2.05 -33.54
CA PRO A 122 0.82 2.47 -34.73
C PRO A 122 0.44 1.72 -36.02
N ASP A 123 -0.15 0.53 -35.89
CA ASP A 123 -0.64 -0.29 -37.00
C ASP A 123 -2.08 0.10 -37.46
N GLY A 124 -2.69 1.10 -36.81
CA GLY A 124 -4.04 1.58 -37.09
C GLY A 124 -5.15 0.84 -36.35
N THR A 125 -4.83 -0.19 -35.56
CA THR A 125 -5.82 -0.86 -34.70
C THR A 125 -6.17 -0.01 -33.48
N VAL A 126 -7.36 -0.18 -32.92
CA VAL A 126 -7.81 0.56 -31.73
C VAL A 126 -8.10 -0.43 -30.60
N LEU A 127 -7.35 -0.29 -29.51
CA LEU A 127 -7.55 -1.11 -28.30
C LEU A 127 -8.62 -0.46 -27.42
N GLU A 128 -9.86 -0.87 -27.59
CA GLU A 128 -11.00 -0.40 -26.78
C GLU A 128 -11.77 -1.54 -26.09
N PHE A 129 -11.89 -2.70 -26.74
CA PHE A 129 -12.65 -3.84 -26.25
C PHE A 129 -11.78 -5.11 -26.17
N ASP A 130 -12.13 -6.02 -25.25
CA ASP A 130 -11.58 -7.37 -25.22
C ASP A 130 -12.29 -8.29 -26.22
N GLU A 131 -11.80 -9.53 -26.33
CA GLU A 131 -12.35 -10.58 -27.21
C GLU A 131 -13.81 -10.93 -26.91
N ASN A 132 -14.31 -10.59 -25.72
CA ASN A 132 -15.69 -10.82 -25.28
C ASN A 132 -16.56 -9.56 -25.39
N GLY A 133 -16.03 -8.46 -25.95
CA GLY A 133 -16.74 -7.18 -26.09
C GLY A 133 -16.78 -6.31 -24.82
N ASN A 134 -16.04 -6.66 -23.76
CA ASN A 134 -15.94 -5.82 -22.57
C ASN A 134 -14.95 -4.69 -22.78
N LYS A 135 -15.24 -3.51 -22.23
CA LYS A 135 -14.31 -2.37 -22.30
C LYS A 135 -12.99 -2.67 -21.59
N LEU A 136 -11.89 -2.34 -22.25
CA LEU A 136 -10.56 -2.44 -21.66
C LEU A 136 -10.31 -1.33 -20.67
N SER A 137 -9.72 -1.70 -19.54
CA SER A 137 -9.28 -0.74 -18.53
C SER A 137 -7.77 -0.78 -18.35
N TRP A 138 -7.20 0.34 -17.97
CA TRP A 138 -5.74 0.52 -17.90
C TRP A 138 -5.27 0.77 -16.46
N LEU A 139 -4.06 0.30 -16.14
CA LEU A 139 -3.49 0.38 -14.79
C LEU A 139 -3.01 1.80 -14.41
N ARG A 140 -2.64 2.64 -15.39
CA ARG A 140 -2.29 4.06 -15.20
C ARG A 140 -2.72 4.87 -16.43
N SER A 141 -3.12 6.11 -16.19
CA SER A 141 -3.41 7.12 -17.22
C SER A 141 -2.77 8.42 -16.81
N GLU A 142 -2.03 9.05 -17.71
CA GLU A 142 -2.35 10.43 -18.09
C GLU A 142 -2.15 10.55 -19.60
N VAL A 143 -3.19 11.07 -20.27
CA VAL A 143 -3.16 11.47 -21.68
C VAL A 143 -3.05 12.99 -21.66
N PHE A 144 -1.89 13.55 -21.99
CA PHE A 144 -1.78 14.98 -22.28
C PHE A 144 -2.28 15.24 -23.70
N PRO A 145 -3.28 16.13 -23.92
CA PRO A 145 -3.71 16.44 -25.27
C PRO A 145 -2.81 17.51 -25.90
N ALA A 146 -2.27 17.12 -27.06
CA ALA A 146 -1.95 17.92 -28.25
C ALA A 146 -0.75 18.91 -28.26
N LEU A 147 0.03 18.77 -29.34
CA LEU A 147 0.89 19.74 -30.05
C LEU A 147 2.24 20.10 -29.42
N SER A 148 3.30 19.37 -29.81
CA SER A 148 4.40 19.98 -30.57
C SER A 148 5.30 18.91 -31.21
N LEU A 149 5.96 19.25 -32.32
CA LEU A 149 6.97 18.41 -33.00
C LEU A 149 8.17 18.03 -32.11
N SER A 150 8.25 18.52 -30.86
CA SER A 150 9.22 18.01 -29.87
C SER A 150 8.95 16.56 -29.45
N ALA A 151 7.74 16.04 -29.66
CA ALA A 151 7.35 14.67 -29.31
C ALA A 151 7.95 13.60 -30.24
N LEU A 152 8.49 13.96 -31.41
CA LEU A 152 9.19 12.99 -32.27
C LEU A 152 10.53 12.54 -31.66
N LEU A 153 11.14 13.33 -30.77
CA LEU A 153 12.27 12.88 -29.95
C LEU A 153 11.84 12.00 -28.77
N GLN A 154 10.56 12.02 -28.40
CA GLN A 154 9.95 11.02 -27.51
C GLN A 154 9.53 9.75 -28.25
N HIS A 155 9.69 9.67 -29.58
CA HIS A 155 9.48 8.39 -30.28
C HIS A 155 10.66 7.42 -30.13
N LEU A 156 11.84 7.92 -29.71
CA LEU A 156 12.88 7.06 -29.11
C LEU A 156 12.48 6.53 -27.71
N PHE A 157 11.49 7.15 -27.07
CA PHE A 157 10.87 6.67 -25.84
C PHE A 157 9.84 5.55 -26.08
N PHE A 158 9.61 5.14 -27.34
CA PHE A 158 8.73 4.02 -27.67
C PHE A 158 9.40 2.64 -27.44
N GLN A 159 10.71 2.59 -27.19
CA GLN A 159 11.35 1.42 -26.55
C GLN A 159 10.96 1.25 -25.06
N LEU A 160 10.24 2.21 -24.49
CA LEU A 160 9.87 2.27 -23.07
C LEU A 160 8.39 1.89 -22.82
N LEU A 161 7.80 1.07 -23.70
CA LEU A 161 6.39 0.62 -23.60
C LEU A 161 6.19 -0.65 -22.75
N LEU A 162 7.10 -0.87 -21.82
CA LEU A 162 7.26 -2.12 -21.09
C LEU A 162 7.76 -1.69 -19.70
N GLN A 163 6.84 -1.53 -18.74
CA GLN A 163 7.18 -1.01 -17.42
C GLN A 163 7.68 -2.15 -16.53
N PHE A 164 8.94 -2.01 -16.13
CA PHE A 164 9.67 -2.91 -15.25
C PHE A 164 9.17 -2.70 -13.81
N GLN A 165 8.60 -3.72 -13.19
CA GLN A 165 8.55 -3.76 -11.73
C GLN A 165 9.88 -4.34 -11.26
N LYS A 166 10.70 -3.53 -10.59
CA LYS A 166 11.99 -3.93 -10.03
C LYS A 166 11.81 -4.36 -8.57
N LEU A 167 12.60 -5.35 -8.17
CA LEU A 167 12.76 -5.79 -6.78
C LEU A 167 13.54 -4.76 -5.95
#